data_AF-A0A7L3BBJ3-F1
#
_entry.id   AF-A0A7L3BBJ3-F1
#
_cell.length_a   1.000
_cell.length_b   1.000
_cell.length_c   1.000
_cell.angle_alpha   90.00
_cell.angle_beta   90.00
_cell.angle_gamma   90.00
#
_symmetry.space_group_name_H-M   'P 1'
#
loop_
_entity.id
_entity.type
_entity.pdbx_description
1 polymer ?
#
loop_
_entity_poly.entity_id
_entity_poly.type
_entity_poly.pdbx_seq_one_letter_code
_entity_poly.pdbx_strand_id
1 'polypeptide(L)' 'DLSCLGGQCLKTTRRPTPEEFDRFLPWFLHDRPTLECAKGGLGAYDTAVSMDANGTILGE' A
#
# COMPACT_ATOMS: atom_id res chain seq x y z
N ASP A 1 -11.07 2.84 5.94
CA ASP A 1 -11.59 2.63 7.30
C ASP A 1 -12.11 3.91 7.90
N LEU A 2 -13.39 3.92 8.23
CA LEU A 2 -14.04 5.02 8.92
C LEU A 2 -13.83 4.78 10.42
N SER A 3 -12.74 5.30 10.99
CA SER A 3 -12.53 5.20 12.44
C SER A 3 -13.47 6.19 13.14
N CYS A 4 -14.63 5.71 13.55
CA CYS A 4 -15.61 6.52 14.28
C CYS A 4 -15.35 6.32 15.78
N LEU A 5 -14.67 7.30 16.40
CA LEU A 5 -14.52 7.38 17.85
C LEU A 5 -15.50 8.45 18.35
N GLY A 6 -16.41 8.10 19.26
CA GLY A 6 -17.33 9.08 19.87
C GLY A 6 -18.40 9.68 18.92
N GLY A 7 -18.83 8.94 17.89
CA GLY A 7 -19.93 9.38 17.01
C GLY A 7 -19.52 10.39 15.93
N GLN A 8 -18.25 10.77 15.86
CA GLN A 8 -17.69 11.55 14.76
C GLN A 8 -16.71 10.68 13.98
N CYS A 9 -17.02 10.49 12.70
CA CYS A 9 -16.19 9.71 11.80
C CYS A 9 -15.09 10.62 11.26
N LEU A 10 -13.89 10.50 11.84
CA LEU A 10 -12.73 11.24 11.36
C LEU A 10 -12.25 10.60 10.06
N LYS A 11 -12.06 11.42 9.03
CA LYS A 11 -11.40 11.01 7.77
C LYS A 11 -9.89 10.95 7.99
N THR A 12 -9.46 10.07 8.90
CA THR A 12 -8.03 9.84 9.25
C THR A 12 -7.27 9.11 8.16
N THR A 13 -7.95 8.55 7.17
CA THR A 13 -7.32 7.90 6.02
C THR A 13 -6.62 8.92 5.14
N ARG A 14 -5.30 9.02 5.29
CA ARG A 14 -4.40 9.63 4.31
C ARG A 14 -4.23 8.66 3.13
N ARG A 15 -4.52 9.13 1.92
CA ARG A 15 -4.03 8.49 0.69
C ARG A 15 -2.72 9.20 0.30
N PRO A 16 -1.69 8.47 -0.15
CA PRO A 16 -0.45 9.09 -0.65
C PRO A 16 -0.74 9.96 -1.87
N THR A 17 0.12 10.95 -2.15
CA THR A 17 0.11 11.62 -3.45
C THR A 17 0.57 10.63 -4.53
N PRO A 18 0.32 10.89 -5.83
CA PRO A 18 0.82 10.04 -6.90
C PRO A 18 2.33 9.79 -6.81
N GLU A 19 3.11 10.82 -6.51
CA GLU A 19 4.58 10.72 -6.42
C GLU A 19 5.03 9.87 -5.22
N GLU A 20 4.30 9.94 -4.09
CA GLU A 20 4.56 9.08 -2.94
C GLU A 20 4.16 7.63 -3.23
N PHE A 21 3.04 7.43 -3.92
CA PHE A 21 2.53 6.11 -4.28
C PHE A 21 3.52 5.38 -5.19
N ASP A 22 3.92 6.00 -6.30
CA ASP A 22 4.83 5.41 -7.28
C ASP A 22 6.19 5.10 -6.66
N ARG A 23 6.67 5.96 -5.75
CA ARG A 23 7.94 5.77 -5.04
C ARG A 23 7.92 4.59 -4.07
N PHE A 24 6.87 4.46 -3.26
CA PHE A 24 6.85 3.53 -2.13
C PHE A 24 6.16 2.20 -2.42
N LEU A 25 5.33 2.11 -3.47
CA LEU A 25 4.66 0.87 -3.83
C LEU A 25 5.63 -0.30 -4.09
N PRO A 26 6.74 -0.15 -4.84
CA PRO A 26 7.67 -1.26 -5.08
C PRO A 26 8.29 -1.81 -3.79
N TRP A 27 8.54 -0.93 -2.81
CA TRP A 27 9.07 -1.32 -1.51
C TRP A 27 8.04 -2.12 -0.73
N PHE A 28 6.78 -1.67 -0.71
CA PHE A 28 5.69 -2.41 -0.06
C PHE A 28 5.54 -3.82 -0.64
N LEU A 29 5.57 -3.97 -1.97
CA LEU A 29 5.41 -5.28 -2.63
C LEU A 29 6.52 -6.28 -2.25
N HIS A 30 7.71 -5.80 -1.89
CA HIS A 30 8.82 -6.64 -1.45
C HIS A 30 8.98 -6.70 0.08
N ASP A 31 8.17 -5.94 0.81
CA ASP A 31 8.23 -5.91 2.27
C ASP A 31 7.61 -7.17 2.87
N ARG A 32 8.37 -7.81 3.77
CA ARG A 32 7.98 -9.07 4.41
C ARG A 32 7.23 -8.76 5.71
N PRO A 33 6.04 -9.32 5.95
CA PRO A 33 5.35 -9.13 7.21
C PRO A 33 6.18 -9.66 8.39
N THR A 34 6.22 -8.89 9.47
CA THR A 34 6.94 -9.19 10.71
C THR A 34 6.02 -9.03 11.92
N LEU A 35 6.52 -9.35 13.13
CA LEU A 35 5.78 -9.10 14.37
C LEU A 35 5.60 -7.61 14.67
N GLU A 36 6.52 -6.76 14.19
CA GLU A 36 6.46 -5.31 14.35
C GLU A 36 5.56 -4.66 13.29
N CYS A 37 5.53 -5.22 12.08
CA CYS A 37 4.66 -4.80 10.98
C CYS A 37 3.91 -5.99 10.39
N ALA A 38 2.67 -6.21 10.84
CA ALA A 38 1.87 -7.36 10.43
C ALA A 38 1.43 -7.34 8.95
N LYS A 39 1.66 -6.23 8.22
CA LYS A 39 1.27 -6.06 6.82
C LYS A 39 2.51 -5.82 5.97
N GLY A 40 2.63 -6.57 4.89
CA GLY A 40 3.63 -6.40 3.84
C GLY A 40 3.05 -6.92 2.53
N GLY A 41 3.59 -6.49 1.40
CA GLY A 41 3.14 -6.94 0.09
C GLY A 41 3.62 -8.34 -0.26
N LEU A 42 4.77 -8.75 0.29
CA LEU A 42 5.41 -10.01 -0.05
C LEU A 42 4.62 -11.21 0.49
N GLY A 43 4.26 -12.13 -0.41
CA GLY A 43 3.52 -13.35 -0.11
C GLY A 43 2.00 -13.23 -0.24
N ALA A 44 1.49 -12.05 -0.60
CA ALA A 44 0.07 -11.83 -0.86
C ALA A 44 -0.20 -11.01 -2.13
N TYR A 45 0.55 -9.92 -2.32
CA TYR A 45 0.30 -8.95 -3.39
C TYR A 45 1.46 -8.81 -4.38
N ASP A 46 2.64 -9.38 -4.07
CA ASP A 46 3.86 -9.28 -4.88
C ASP A 46 3.70 -9.81 -6.30
N THR A 47 2.85 -10.83 -6.51
CA THR A 47 2.52 -11.35 -7.84
C THR A 47 1.19 -10.83 -8.38
N ALA A 48 0.45 -10.05 -7.60
CA ALA A 48 -0.87 -9.53 -7.97
C ALA A 48 -0.79 -8.17 -8.68
N VAL A 49 0.36 -7.50 -8.61
CA VAL A 49 0.60 -6.21 -9.25
C VAL A 49 1.81 -6.35 -10.17
N SER A 50 1.59 -6.20 -11.48
CA SER A 50 2.66 -6.23 -12.49
C SER A 50 3.14 -4.80 -12.77
N MET A 51 4.46 -4.60 -12.83
CA MET A 51 5.07 -3.30 -13.13
C MET A 51 6.17 -3.44 -14.17
N ASP A 52 6.34 -2.40 -14.99
CA ASP A 52 7.49 -2.30 -15.88
C ASP A 52 8.77 -1.87 -15.14
N ALA A 53 9.87 -1.77 -15.89
CA ALA A 53 11.17 -1.35 -15.35
C ALA A 53 11.18 0.11 -14.82
N ASN A 54 10.19 0.93 -15.19
CA ASN A 54 10.03 2.30 -14.73
C ASN A 54 9.10 2.41 -13.50
N GLY A 55 8.59 1.28 -12.99
CA GLY A 55 7.67 1.24 -11.86
C GLY A 55 6.22 1.59 -12.22
N THR A 56 5.88 1.63 -13.51
CA THR A 56 4.50 1.87 -13.95
C THR A 56 3.71 0.58 -13.87
N ILE A 57 2.52 0.62 -13.24
CA ILE A 57 1.63 -0.53 -13.15
C ILE A 57 1.10 -0.87 -14.54
N LEU A 58 1.29 -2.12 -14.94
CA LEU A 58 0.75 -2.66 -16.19
C LEU A 58 -0.69 -3.10 -15.92
N GLY A 59 -1.65 -2.45 -16.58
CA GLY A 59 -3.04 -2.90 -16.58
C GLY A 59 -3.21 -4.10 -17.51
N GLU A 60 -3.95 -5.10 -17.04
CA GLU A 60 -4.41 -6.25 -17.82
C GLU A 60 -5.76 -6.00 -18.50
#